data_AF-A0A143Q807-F1
#
_entry.id   AF-A0A143Q807-F1
#
_cell.length_a   1.000
_cell.length_b   1.000
_cell.length_c   1.000
_cell.angle_alpha   90.00
_cell.angle_beta   90.00
_cell.angle_gamma   90.00
#
_symmetry.space_group_name_H-M   'P 1'
#
loop_
_entity.id
_entity.type
_entity.pdbx_description
1 polymer ?
#
loop_
_entity_poly.entity_id
_entity_poly.type
_entity_poly.pdbx_seq_one_letter_code
_entity_poly.pdbx_strand_id
1 'polypeptide(L)'
;MSLSYSVPVHAAPAAAEIPPFVDVPSTLADVADDGVSAPAELVPGLEAVVARAQDEGIALNVVVLEEPARLDSNLRDLATEVGAADGGTVLVLGPGQVGTFSDSIDRVTLEAGQDSAYTSDPVLSANQFLDVVIAPGPSWTGLTLALVALVALVLGATGWANALRFRARQDGSAQDADMPGAAGTTAVSDTADSRRVTTTDAVRPND
;
A
#
# COMPACT_ATOMS: atom_id res chain seq x y z
N MET A 1 34.49 -41.58 7.81
CA MET A 1 33.51 -40.75 7.07
C MET A 1 33.62 -39.34 7.59
N SER A 2 34.45 -38.49 6.97
CA SER A 2 34.48 -37.05 7.27
C SER A 2 33.61 -36.34 6.23
N LEU A 3 32.57 -35.67 6.69
CA LEU A 3 31.78 -34.76 5.87
C LEU A 3 32.49 -33.41 5.87
N SER A 4 33.09 -33.03 4.75
CA SER A 4 33.60 -31.68 4.53
C SER A 4 32.40 -30.75 4.32
N TYR A 5 32.15 -29.85 5.27
CA TYR A 5 31.15 -28.81 5.12
C TYR A 5 31.79 -27.63 4.37
N SER A 6 31.33 -27.40 3.14
CA SER A 6 31.72 -26.24 2.35
C SER A 6 30.93 -25.04 2.86
N VAL A 7 31.61 -24.08 3.50
CA VAL A 7 31.00 -22.82 3.91
C VAL A 7 30.69 -22.02 2.63
N PRO A 8 29.43 -21.61 2.38
CA PRO A 8 29.13 -20.75 1.24
C PRO A 8 29.79 -19.39 1.48
N VAL A 9 30.68 -19.01 0.56
CA VAL A 9 31.23 -17.66 0.49
C VAL A 9 30.05 -16.73 0.18
N HIS A 10 29.60 -15.94 1.15
CA HIS A 10 28.68 -14.85 0.85
C HIS A 10 29.42 -13.91 -0.11
N ALA A 11 28.85 -13.65 -1.28
CA ALA A 11 29.37 -12.64 -2.17
C ALA A 11 29.49 -11.33 -1.38
N ALA A 12 30.67 -10.72 -1.40
CA ALA A 12 30.84 -9.37 -0.89
C ALA A 12 29.84 -8.44 -1.62
N PRO A 13 29.32 -7.39 -0.96
CA PRO A 13 28.49 -6.42 -1.65
C PRO A 13 29.27 -5.89 -2.86
N ALA A 14 28.58 -5.74 -3.99
CA ALA A 14 29.15 -5.06 -5.15
C ALA A 14 29.59 -3.66 -4.70
N ALA A 15 30.78 -3.22 -5.14
CA ALA A 15 31.21 -1.85 -4.90
C ALA A 15 30.17 -0.90 -5.48
N ALA A 16 29.85 0.18 -4.76
CA ALA A 16 28.98 1.24 -5.24
C ALA A 16 29.45 1.71 -6.63
N GLU A 17 28.61 1.57 -7.65
CA GLU A 17 28.96 1.97 -9.02
C GLU A 17 28.50 3.40 -9.26
N ILE A 18 29.32 4.35 -8.80
CA ILE A 18 29.06 5.79 -8.97
C ILE A 18 29.13 6.16 -10.46
N PRO A 19 28.20 6.99 -10.99
CA PRO A 19 28.31 7.47 -12.36
C PRO A 19 29.66 8.18 -12.58
N PRO A 20 30.40 7.87 -13.66
CA PRO A 20 31.79 8.32 -13.82
C PRO A 20 31.94 9.84 -14.04
N PHE A 21 30.84 10.54 -14.27
CA PHE A 21 30.79 11.99 -14.43
C PHE A 21 30.57 12.74 -13.12
N VAL A 22 30.31 12.03 -12.01
CA VAL A 22 30.11 12.63 -10.69
C VAL A 22 31.46 12.79 -10.00
N ASP A 23 31.77 14.01 -9.57
CA ASP A 23 32.91 14.30 -8.71
C ASP A 23 32.49 14.16 -7.23
N VAL A 24 32.66 12.96 -6.67
CA VAL A 24 32.18 12.63 -5.32
C VAL A 24 32.71 13.59 -4.25
N PRO A 25 34.02 13.94 -4.21
CA PRO A 25 34.53 14.93 -3.28
C PRO A 25 33.83 16.29 -3.33
N SER A 26 33.50 16.82 -4.52
CA SER A 26 32.79 18.09 -4.62
C SER A 26 31.34 17.95 -4.19
N THR A 27 30.65 16.88 -4.61
CA THR A 27 29.27 16.60 -4.17
C THR A 27 29.15 16.50 -2.66
N LEU A 28 30.08 15.82 -2.00
CA LEU A 28 30.12 15.74 -0.54
C LEU A 28 30.39 17.10 0.10
N ALA A 29 31.28 17.90 -0.49
CA ALA A 29 31.57 19.24 0.04
C ALA A 29 30.37 20.18 -0.06
N ASP A 30 29.66 20.18 -1.19
CA ASP A 30 28.44 20.98 -1.39
C ASP A 30 27.34 20.54 -0.41
N VAL A 31 27.07 19.23 -0.33
CA VAL A 31 26.07 18.66 0.60
C VAL A 31 26.40 19.00 2.05
N ALA A 32 27.67 18.99 2.45
CA ALA A 32 28.06 19.36 3.80
C ALA A 32 27.91 20.87 4.11
N ASP A 33 27.88 21.73 3.09
CA ASP A 33 27.74 23.19 3.25
C ASP A 33 26.28 23.60 3.43
N ASP A 34 25.41 23.18 2.50
CA ASP A 34 24.01 23.65 2.44
C ASP A 34 22.98 22.51 2.28
N GLY A 35 23.42 21.26 2.28
CA GLY A 35 22.56 20.09 2.06
C GLY A 35 22.22 19.83 0.59
N VAL A 36 22.81 20.57 -0.36
CA VAL A 36 22.46 20.54 -1.78
C VAL A 36 23.71 20.48 -2.67
N SER A 37 23.78 19.50 -3.57
CA SER A 37 24.71 19.54 -4.71
C SER A 37 23.91 19.54 -6.01
N ALA A 38 23.82 20.69 -6.68
CA ALA A 38 22.96 20.89 -7.85
C ALA A 38 23.45 22.05 -8.74
N PRO A 39 22.94 22.16 -9.99
CA PRO A 39 23.07 23.38 -10.78
C PRO A 39 22.63 24.63 -10.00
N ALA A 40 23.40 25.71 -10.12
CA ALA A 40 23.29 26.90 -9.27
C ALA A 40 21.88 27.54 -9.28
N GLU A 41 21.16 27.43 -10.40
CA GLU A 41 19.79 27.93 -10.54
C GLU A 41 18.75 27.17 -9.71
N LEU A 42 19.04 25.92 -9.32
CA LEU A 42 18.15 25.08 -8.54
C LEU A 42 18.43 25.17 -7.03
N VAL A 43 19.65 25.51 -6.65
CA VAL A 43 20.13 25.50 -5.25
C VAL A 43 19.16 26.25 -4.31
N PRO A 44 18.73 27.50 -4.57
CA PRO A 44 17.85 28.21 -3.64
C PRO A 44 16.50 27.52 -3.43
N GLY A 45 15.98 26.85 -4.46
CA GLY A 45 14.73 26.09 -4.37
C GLY A 45 14.89 24.79 -3.57
N LEU A 46 16.03 24.12 -3.73
CA LEU A 46 16.35 22.88 -3.02
C LEU A 46 16.72 23.12 -1.56
N GLU A 47 17.47 24.18 -1.25
CA GLU A 47 17.75 24.62 0.12
C GLU A 47 16.45 24.88 0.88
N ALA A 48 15.43 25.45 0.22
CA ALA A 48 14.11 25.64 0.83
C ALA A 48 13.42 24.31 1.17
N VAL A 49 13.62 23.26 0.37
CA VAL A 49 13.10 21.91 0.67
C VAL A 49 13.88 21.27 1.82
N VAL A 50 15.20 21.41 1.83
CA VAL A 50 16.07 20.94 2.93
C VAL A 50 15.68 21.62 4.24
N ALA A 51 15.49 22.94 4.23
CA ALA A 51 15.02 23.69 5.39
C ALA A 51 13.64 23.21 5.87
N ARG A 52 12.69 22.97 4.95
CA ARG A 52 11.38 22.42 5.28
C ARG A 52 11.47 21.01 5.88
N ALA A 53 12.37 20.17 5.39
CA ALA A 53 12.61 18.85 5.96
C ALA A 53 13.17 18.96 7.39
N GLN A 54 14.11 19.88 7.59
CA GLN A 54 14.72 20.15 8.89
C GLN A 54 13.67 20.63 9.92
N ASP A 55 12.72 21.47 9.51
CA ASP A 55 11.59 21.91 10.36
C ASP A 55 10.70 20.74 10.80
N GLU A 56 10.59 19.70 9.98
CA GLU A 56 9.88 18.44 10.27
C GLU A 56 10.79 17.40 10.96
N GLY A 57 12.02 17.77 11.31
CA GLY A 57 12.98 16.92 12.03
C GLY A 57 13.71 15.90 11.16
N ILE A 58 13.73 16.07 9.84
CA ILE A 58 14.40 15.20 8.88
C ILE A 58 15.67 15.89 8.37
N ALA A 59 16.83 15.26 8.57
CA ALA A 59 18.06 15.67 7.89
C ALA A 59 18.00 15.20 6.44
N LEU A 60 17.66 16.09 5.52
CA LEU A 60 17.55 15.82 4.08
C LEU A 60 18.73 16.44 3.33
N ASN A 61 19.40 15.64 2.51
CA ASN A 61 20.39 16.07 1.55
C ASN A 61 19.88 15.79 0.13
N VAL A 62 20.11 16.71 -0.81
CA VAL A 62 19.65 16.60 -2.20
C VAL A 62 20.81 16.72 -3.17
N VAL A 63 20.93 15.77 -4.09
CA VAL A 63 21.91 15.78 -5.18
C VAL A 63 21.19 15.75 -6.52
N VAL A 64 21.52 16.65 -7.43
CA VAL A 64 20.95 16.71 -8.79
C VAL A 64 22.03 16.45 -9.82
N LEU A 65 21.81 15.43 -10.65
CA LEU A 65 22.65 15.08 -11.79
C LEU A 65 22.05 15.66 -13.06
N GLU A 66 22.86 16.34 -13.87
CA GLU A 66 22.41 16.90 -15.17
C GLU A 66 22.37 15.83 -16.27
N GLU A 67 23.25 14.83 -16.17
CA GLU A 67 23.38 13.76 -17.16
C GLU A 67 22.72 12.46 -16.67
N PRO A 68 22.06 11.70 -17.55
CA PRO A 68 21.46 10.42 -17.18
C PRO A 68 22.54 9.40 -16.82
N ALA A 69 22.33 8.70 -15.70
CA ALA A 69 23.17 7.55 -15.36
C ALA A 69 22.81 6.35 -16.22
N ARG A 70 23.76 5.42 -16.36
CA ARG A 70 23.54 4.20 -17.16
C ARG A 70 22.48 3.28 -16.57
N LEU A 71 22.38 3.23 -15.25
CA LEU A 71 21.47 2.38 -14.49
C LEU A 71 20.93 3.16 -13.30
N ASP A 72 19.69 2.88 -12.90
CA ASP A 72 19.06 3.48 -11.72
C ASP A 72 19.81 3.11 -10.42
N SER A 73 20.46 1.93 -10.40
CA SER A 73 21.30 1.48 -9.29
C SER A 73 22.43 2.45 -8.98
N ASN A 74 22.96 3.14 -9.98
CA ASN A 74 24.08 4.07 -9.79
C ASN A 74 23.67 5.28 -8.95
N LEU A 75 22.41 5.75 -9.07
CA LEU A 75 21.90 6.84 -8.22
C LEU A 75 21.69 6.36 -6.78
N ARG A 76 21.23 5.10 -6.60
CA ARG A 76 21.09 4.50 -5.26
C ARG A 76 22.44 4.33 -4.58
N ASP A 77 23.44 3.93 -5.34
CA ASP A 77 24.81 3.76 -4.87
C ASP A 77 25.41 5.12 -4.50
N LEU A 78 25.20 6.17 -5.30
CA LEU A 78 25.57 7.54 -4.96
C LEU A 78 24.84 8.04 -3.70
N ALA A 79 23.53 7.79 -3.57
CA ALA A 79 22.78 8.15 -2.38
C ALA A 79 23.34 7.47 -1.12
N THR A 80 23.75 6.20 -1.26
CA THR A 80 24.38 5.42 -0.17
C THR A 80 25.75 5.96 0.18
N GLU A 81 26.56 6.35 -0.80
CA GLU A 81 27.90 6.94 -0.56
C GLU A 81 27.79 8.28 0.18
N VAL A 82 26.90 9.17 -0.27
CA VAL A 82 26.63 10.47 0.40
C VAL A 82 26.10 10.23 1.81
N GLY A 83 25.14 9.31 1.97
CA GLY A 83 24.55 8.99 3.27
C GLY A 83 25.54 8.30 4.21
N ALA A 84 26.53 7.57 3.71
CA ALA A 84 27.58 6.97 4.52
C ALA A 84 28.56 8.01 5.09
N ALA A 85 28.72 9.15 4.41
CA ALA A 85 29.58 10.25 4.85
C ALA A 85 28.91 11.10 5.96
N ASP A 86 27.67 11.56 5.73
CA ASP A 86 27.01 12.56 6.59
C ASP A 86 25.74 12.06 7.31
N GLY A 87 25.27 10.84 7.00
CA GLY A 87 24.05 10.27 7.59
C GLY A 87 22.76 10.90 7.06
N GLY A 88 21.64 10.61 7.73
CA GLY A 88 20.33 11.18 7.41
C GLY A 88 19.70 10.57 6.16
N THR A 89 18.93 11.39 5.44
CA THR A 89 18.19 11.02 4.24
C THR A 89 18.78 11.70 3.01
N VAL A 90 19.08 10.94 1.98
CA VAL A 90 19.64 11.45 0.72
C VAL A 90 18.68 11.19 -0.42
N LEU A 91 18.39 12.23 -1.19
CA LEU A 91 17.64 12.17 -2.45
C LEU A 91 18.57 12.54 -3.60
N VAL A 92 18.81 11.60 -4.51
CA VAL A 92 19.55 11.82 -5.75
C VAL A 92 18.55 11.86 -6.92
N LEU A 93 18.54 12.96 -7.66
CA LEU A 93 17.68 13.20 -8.81
C LEU A 93 18.53 13.23 -10.09
N GLY A 94 18.16 12.44 -11.08
CA GLY A 94 18.73 12.51 -12.43
C GLY A 94 17.64 12.52 -13.49
N PRO A 95 17.98 12.71 -14.78
CA PRO A 95 16.99 12.75 -15.86
C PRO A 95 16.21 11.43 -15.96
N GLY A 96 14.98 11.42 -15.45
CA GLY A 96 14.12 10.23 -15.42
C GLY A 96 14.63 9.12 -14.48
N GLN A 97 15.40 9.47 -13.44
CA GLN A 97 15.94 8.51 -12.48
C GLN A 97 15.94 9.11 -11.08
N VAL A 98 15.67 8.29 -10.07
CA VAL A 98 15.71 8.71 -8.67
C VAL A 98 16.42 7.63 -7.84
N GLY A 99 17.36 8.05 -7.01
CA GLY A 99 18.01 7.22 -6.00
C GLY A 99 17.77 7.79 -4.61
N THR A 100 17.53 6.90 -3.64
CA THR A 100 17.28 7.32 -2.26
C THR A 100 18.07 6.47 -1.27
N PHE A 101 18.46 7.09 -0.16
CA PHE A 101 19.03 6.45 1.02
C PHE A 101 18.44 7.11 2.27
N SER A 102 18.23 6.35 3.34
CA SER A 102 17.96 6.91 4.66
C SER A 102 18.40 5.92 5.73
N ASP A 103 18.92 6.43 6.84
CA ASP A 103 19.24 5.66 8.04
C ASP A 103 18.09 5.57 9.06
N SER A 104 17.03 6.35 8.85
CA SER A 104 15.99 6.61 9.84
C SER A 104 14.56 6.45 9.29
N ILE A 105 14.36 6.60 7.98
CA ILE A 105 13.06 6.41 7.34
C ILE A 105 12.88 4.95 6.92
N ASP A 106 11.72 4.37 7.22
CA ASP A 106 11.37 3.02 6.80
C ASP A 106 11.42 2.85 5.27
N ARG A 107 11.91 1.69 4.84
CA ARG A 107 12.11 1.37 3.42
C ARG A 107 10.87 1.59 2.55
N VAL A 108 9.69 1.22 3.06
CA VAL A 108 8.41 1.36 2.34
C VAL A 108 8.05 2.83 2.10
N THR A 109 8.30 3.69 3.08
CA THR A 109 8.05 5.13 2.95
C THR A 109 9.01 5.76 1.95
N LEU A 110 10.29 5.37 1.96
CA LEU A 110 11.27 5.81 0.96
C LEU A 110 10.90 5.38 -0.45
N GLU A 111 10.46 4.13 -0.63
CA GLU A 111 10.01 3.63 -1.93
C GLU A 111 8.78 4.40 -2.43
N ALA A 112 7.81 4.67 -1.57
CA ALA A 112 6.64 5.49 -1.92
C ALA A 112 7.04 6.94 -2.28
N GLY A 113 8.00 7.51 -1.56
CA GLY A 113 8.55 8.84 -1.86
C GLY A 113 9.27 8.86 -3.21
N GLN A 114 10.09 7.85 -3.48
CA GLN A 114 10.81 7.69 -4.74
C GLN A 114 9.85 7.58 -5.93
N ASP A 115 8.78 6.80 -5.81
CA ASP A 115 7.75 6.64 -6.85
C ASP A 115 7.04 7.98 -7.17
N SER A 116 6.94 8.86 -6.18
CA SER A 116 6.29 10.17 -6.33
C SER A 116 7.22 11.26 -6.85
N ALA A 117 8.54 11.10 -6.73
CA ALA A 117 9.54 12.11 -7.10
C ALA A 117 9.86 12.15 -8.60
N TYR A 118 9.20 11.34 -9.43
CA TYR A 118 9.46 11.27 -10.86
C TYR A 118 8.82 12.45 -11.62
N THR A 119 9.57 13.55 -11.74
CA THR A 119 9.20 14.72 -12.56
C THR A 119 10.37 15.22 -13.40
N SER A 120 10.13 16.20 -14.28
CA SER A 120 11.19 16.91 -15.01
C SER A 120 11.77 18.12 -14.25
N ASP A 121 11.22 18.48 -13.08
CA ASP A 121 11.61 19.62 -12.26
C ASP A 121 12.18 19.11 -10.92
N PRO A 122 13.50 19.24 -10.68
CA PRO A 122 14.11 18.70 -9.46
C PRO A 122 13.56 19.27 -8.15
N VAL A 123 13.16 20.54 -8.14
CA VAL A 123 12.60 21.18 -6.93
C VAL A 123 11.21 20.63 -6.65
N LEU A 124 10.37 20.48 -7.67
CA LEU A 124 9.07 19.85 -7.53
C LEU A 124 9.19 18.39 -7.09
N SER A 125 10.11 17.64 -7.69
CA SER A 125 10.44 16.26 -7.32
C SER A 125 10.84 16.13 -5.85
N ALA A 126 11.71 17.02 -5.37
CA ALA A 126 12.14 17.03 -3.98
C ALA A 126 10.99 17.36 -3.01
N ASN A 127 10.10 18.28 -3.38
CA ASN A 127 8.90 18.58 -2.59
C ASN A 127 7.95 17.38 -2.52
N GLN A 128 7.69 16.71 -3.64
CA GLN A 128 6.81 15.53 -3.68
C GLN A 128 7.36 14.36 -2.89
N PHE A 129 8.68 14.12 -2.97
CA PHE A 129 9.36 13.16 -2.11
C PHE A 129 9.14 13.50 -0.63
N LEU A 130 9.44 14.73 -0.24
CA LEU A 130 9.35 15.16 1.15
C LEU A 130 7.91 15.11 1.68
N ASP A 131 6.92 15.47 0.87
CA ASP A 131 5.50 15.41 1.25
C ASP A 131 5.08 13.98 1.63
N VAL A 132 5.58 12.95 0.91
CA VAL A 132 5.33 11.54 1.24
C VAL A 132 6.07 11.12 2.51
N VAL A 133 7.27 11.63 2.72
CA VAL A 133 8.09 11.31 3.89
C VAL A 133 7.50 11.89 5.18
N ILE A 134 7.06 13.16 5.17
CA ILE A 134 6.53 13.85 6.37
C ILE A 134 5.09 13.41 6.70
N ALA A 135 4.34 13.01 5.69
CA ALA A 135 2.97 12.52 5.84
C ALA A 135 2.81 11.14 5.18
N PRO A 136 3.40 10.07 5.75
CA PRO A 136 3.26 8.74 5.21
C PRO A 136 1.78 8.36 5.12
N GLY A 137 1.37 7.78 3.98
CA GLY A 137 -0.01 7.36 3.75
C GLY A 137 -0.53 6.40 4.85
N PRO A 138 -1.86 6.28 5.01
CA PRO A 138 -2.45 5.48 6.07
C PRO A 138 -1.96 4.02 6.02
N SER A 139 -1.72 3.41 7.19
CA SER A 139 -1.28 2.00 7.25
C SER A 139 -2.30 1.08 6.57
N TRP A 140 -1.97 0.58 5.37
CA TRP A 140 -2.85 -0.33 4.64
C TRP A 140 -3.16 -1.60 5.45
N THR A 141 -2.21 -2.07 6.25
CA THR A 141 -2.42 -3.17 7.20
C THR A 141 -3.46 -2.81 8.25
N GLY A 142 -3.41 -1.60 8.85
CA GLY A 142 -4.40 -1.16 9.83
C GLY A 142 -5.80 -1.04 9.22
N LEU A 143 -5.89 -0.46 8.02
CA LEU A 143 -7.15 -0.39 7.27
C LEU A 143 -7.70 -1.77 6.94
N THR A 144 -6.85 -2.68 6.48
CA THR A 144 -7.24 -4.06 6.14
C THR A 144 -7.69 -4.82 7.39
N LEU A 145 -6.96 -4.70 8.51
CA LEU A 145 -7.36 -5.29 9.79
C LEU A 145 -8.68 -4.73 10.29
N ALA A 146 -8.89 -3.42 10.19
CA ALA A 146 -10.16 -2.79 10.55
C ALA A 146 -11.33 -3.30 9.70
N LEU A 147 -11.11 -3.45 8.38
CA LEU A 147 -12.11 -4.02 7.48
C LEU A 147 -12.42 -5.48 7.82
N VAL A 148 -11.40 -6.30 8.07
CA VAL A 148 -11.59 -7.71 8.46
C VAL A 148 -12.33 -7.79 9.80
N ALA A 149 -11.98 -6.97 10.79
CA ALA A 149 -12.66 -6.92 12.07
C ALA A 149 -14.14 -6.52 11.92
N LEU A 150 -14.43 -5.53 11.08
CA LEU A 150 -15.79 -5.10 10.77
C LEU A 150 -16.61 -6.25 10.16
N VAL A 151 -16.06 -6.96 9.16
CA VAL A 151 -16.73 -8.11 8.53
C VAL A 151 -16.96 -9.23 9.55
N ALA A 152 -15.97 -9.56 10.37
CA ALA A 152 -16.10 -10.57 11.42
C ALA A 152 -17.19 -10.21 12.43
N LEU A 153 -17.31 -8.94 12.81
CA LEU A 153 -18.34 -8.44 13.71
C LEU A 153 -19.74 -8.58 13.09
N VAL A 154 -19.91 -8.20 11.82
CA VAL A 154 -21.18 -8.34 11.09
C VAL A 154 -21.60 -9.81 10.98
N LEU A 155 -20.66 -10.70 10.64
CA LEU A 155 -20.92 -12.15 10.58
C LEU A 155 -21.27 -12.72 11.95
N GLY A 156 -20.54 -12.32 13.01
CA GLY A 156 -20.80 -12.74 14.38
C GLY A 156 -22.17 -12.29 14.89
N ALA A 157 -22.55 -11.03 14.66
CA ALA A 157 -23.85 -10.50 15.02
C ALA A 157 -24.99 -11.23 14.28
N THR A 158 -24.81 -11.50 12.99
CA THR A 158 -25.79 -12.23 12.18
C THR A 158 -25.93 -13.68 12.63
N GLY A 159 -24.82 -14.36 12.91
CA GLY A 159 -24.81 -15.73 13.44
C GLY A 159 -25.50 -15.82 14.81
N TRP A 160 -25.21 -14.88 15.71
CA TRP A 160 -25.83 -14.80 17.03
C TRP A 160 -27.35 -14.57 16.94
N ALA A 161 -27.77 -13.62 16.11
CA ALA A 161 -29.19 -13.34 15.89
C ALA A 161 -29.94 -14.54 15.32
N ASN A 162 -29.33 -15.29 14.40
CA ASN A 162 -29.93 -16.52 13.86
C ASN A 162 -29.98 -17.64 14.91
N ALA A 163 -28.93 -17.82 15.72
CA ALA A 163 -28.94 -18.81 16.80
C ALA A 163 -30.05 -18.56 17.83
N LEU A 164 -30.29 -17.30 18.20
CA LEU A 164 -31.41 -16.92 19.06
C LEU A 164 -32.78 -17.24 18.42
N ARG A 165 -32.94 -16.99 17.12
CA ARG A 165 -34.18 -17.29 16.38
C ARG A 165 -34.44 -18.80 16.25
N PHE A 166 -33.41 -19.62 16.10
CA PHE A 166 -33.56 -21.08 16.06
C PHE A 166 -33.95 -21.66 17.41
N ARG A 167 -33.42 -21.14 18.52
CA ARG A 167 -33.78 -21.59 19.88
C ARG A 167 -35.24 -21.27 20.21
N ALA A 168 -35.71 -20.07 19.87
CA ALA A 168 -37.11 -19.69 20.05
C ALA A 168 -38.11 -20.55 19.25
N ARG A 169 -37.69 -21.13 18.11
CA ARG A 169 -38.53 -22.04 17.30
C ARG A 169 -38.60 -23.46 17.88
N GLN A 170 -37.58 -23.89 18.63
CA GLN A 170 -37.54 -25.23 19.25
C GLN A 170 -38.41 -25.29 20.51
N ASP A 171 -38.45 -24.21 21.30
CA ASP A 171 -39.30 -24.13 22.50
C ASP A 171 -40.80 -24.11 22.13
N GLY A 172 -41.18 -23.50 21.00
CA GLY A 172 -42.57 -23.52 20.49
C GLY A 172 -43.03 -24.90 20.01
N SER A 173 -42.14 -25.69 19.39
CA SER A 173 -42.46 -27.06 18.94
C SER A 173 -42.59 -28.09 20.08
N ALA A 174 -41.99 -27.82 21.25
CA ALA A 174 -42.17 -28.66 22.43
C ALA A 174 -43.56 -28.48 23.07
N GLN A 175 -44.19 -27.31 22.89
CA GLN A 175 -45.50 -26.99 23.46
C GLN A 175 -46.67 -27.54 22.62
N ASP A 176 -46.47 -27.74 21.31
CA ASP A 176 -47.44 -28.41 20.42
C ASP A 176 -47.41 -29.95 20.53
N ALA A 177 -46.33 -30.53 21.05
CA ALA A 177 -46.16 -31.98 21.17
C ALA A 177 -46.82 -32.60 22.42
N ASP A 178 -47.31 -31.78 23.36
CA ASP A 178 -47.95 -32.23 24.63
C ASP A 178 -49.49 -32.21 24.59
N MET A 179 -50.10 -32.11 23.40
CA MET A 179 -51.57 -32.23 23.24
C MET A 179 -51.96 -33.68 22.89
N PRO A 180 -52.56 -34.46 23.82
CA PRO A 180 -53.02 -35.80 23.52
C PRO A 180 -54.36 -35.75 22.77
N GLY A 181 -54.33 -36.17 21.50
CA GLY A 181 -55.37 -36.94 20.82
C GLY A 181 -56.79 -36.36 20.71
N ALA A 182 -57.18 -35.99 19.50
CA ALA A 182 -58.56 -36.15 19.05
C ALA A 182 -58.58 -36.67 17.60
N ALA A 183 -58.64 -38.00 17.48
CA ALA A 183 -59.02 -38.67 16.24
C ALA A 183 -60.52 -38.41 15.96
N GLY A 184 -60.85 -38.06 14.73
CA GLY A 184 -62.23 -37.83 14.28
C GLY A 184 -62.39 -38.02 12.77
N THR A 185 -62.80 -39.23 12.40
CA THR A 185 -63.14 -39.78 11.08
C THR A 185 -64.36 -39.13 10.39
N THR A 186 -64.39 -39.12 9.03
CA THR A 186 -65.49 -39.36 8.02
C THR A 186 -65.50 -38.36 6.85
N ALA A 187 -65.24 -38.78 5.59
CA ALA A 187 -66.17 -39.22 4.51
C ALA A 187 -66.81 -38.04 3.71
N VAL A 188 -66.42 -37.74 2.44
CA VAL A 188 -66.86 -38.29 1.11
C VAL A 188 -68.01 -37.50 0.42
N SER A 189 -67.82 -37.22 -0.89
CA SER A 189 -68.76 -36.82 -1.99
C SER A 189 -69.23 -35.35 -2.10
N ASP A 190 -69.55 -34.73 -3.25
CA ASP A 190 -69.31 -34.91 -4.71
C ASP A 190 -69.98 -33.71 -5.45
N THR A 191 -69.51 -33.39 -6.68
CA THR A 191 -70.15 -32.70 -7.83
C THR A 191 -70.70 -31.26 -7.78
N ALA A 192 -70.18 -30.40 -8.69
CA ALA A 192 -70.88 -29.56 -9.71
C ALA A 192 -70.06 -28.30 -10.06
N ASP A 193 -69.29 -28.29 -11.15
CA ASP A 193 -69.67 -27.75 -12.48
C ASP A 193 -70.09 -26.25 -12.48
N SER A 194 -69.26 -25.37 -13.06
CA SER A 194 -69.62 -24.63 -14.28
C SER A 194 -68.58 -23.58 -14.75
N ARG A 195 -68.18 -23.74 -16.02
CA ARG A 195 -67.84 -22.70 -17.05
C ARG A 195 -66.60 -21.81 -16.84
N ARG A 196 -65.84 -21.38 -17.85
CA ARG A 196 -65.74 -21.57 -19.31
C ARG A 196 -64.51 -20.74 -19.76
N VAL A 197 -63.53 -21.38 -20.39
CA VAL A 197 -62.82 -21.04 -21.66
C VAL A 197 -62.93 -19.56 -22.13
N THR A 198 -61.84 -18.82 -22.40
CA THR A 198 -61.19 -18.78 -23.72
C THR A 198 -59.70 -18.37 -23.71
N THR A 199 -58.92 -19.18 -24.43
CA THR A 199 -57.66 -18.89 -25.16
C THR A 199 -57.72 -17.62 -26.02
N THR A 200 -56.61 -16.87 -26.11
CA THR A 200 -56.03 -16.13 -27.27
C THR A 200 -54.77 -15.42 -26.73
N ASP A 201 -53.57 -15.98 -26.92
CA ASP A 201 -52.66 -15.81 -28.07
C ASP A 201 -52.17 -14.37 -28.29
N ALA A 202 -50.86 -14.16 -28.12
CA ALA A 202 -49.98 -13.53 -29.11
C ALA A 202 -48.67 -13.05 -28.47
N VAL A 203 -47.60 -13.73 -28.86
CA VAL A 203 -46.20 -13.30 -28.79
C VAL A 203 -45.93 -12.27 -29.89
N ARG A 204 -45.29 -11.14 -29.57
CA ARG A 204 -44.17 -10.60 -30.39
C ARG A 204 -43.38 -9.48 -29.67
N PRO A 205 -42.05 -9.37 -29.96
CA PRO A 205 -41.17 -8.31 -29.47
C PRO A 205 -41.04 -7.16 -30.50
N ASN A 206 -40.47 -6.03 -30.07
CA ASN A 206 -39.86 -4.98 -30.89
C ASN A 206 -38.78 -4.34 -29.99
N ASP A 207 -37.50 -4.51 -30.31
CA ASP A 207 -36.66 -3.69 -31.22
C ASP A 207 -35.78 -2.75 -30.39
#